data_AF-A0A1E3KXS0-F1
#
_entry.id   AF-A0A1E3KXS0-F1
#
_cell.length_a   1.000
_cell.length_b   1.000
_cell.length_c   1.000
_cell.angle_alpha   90.00
_cell.angle_beta   90.00
_cell.angle_gamma   90.00
#
_symmetry.space_group_name_H-M   'P 1'
#
loop_
_entity.id
_entity.type
_entity.pdbx_description
1 polymer ?
#
loop_
_entity_poly.entity_id
_entity_poly.type
_entity_poly.pdbx_seq_one_letter_code
_entity_poly.pdbx_strand_id
1 'polypeptide(L)'
;MLNEQALSPKIDITVKNKLIIFITMVLIVITSGSVLFGKLYYSLFIMILFATAVVFYFPKRIEPKHFLTLMVILAFILFNLLLYRDNIGGYGGLILKILAIFMIINRLDIHQAGKSYQWIIVALALLSLPFYALGVVSPEFVRSTFPTVDVWNGVYRITPFYVYGNWNMSRNQGIFWEPGAFQVFLNLGIFLMLFTNRKLPKWQLILVTGTLLTTMSTSGYMICGLIYFAYLIRSGKRKQMTQLIIPLLLLIPLIYFESQSGVIADKFQDGNQSFDRRSLDTTSNLELMIEKPLVGWGFQNNSVLMERYGIGDSSNSLLTFGYQFGLPLLLIMLIYYYSRLQRAIGSVFQSILIFIALIIVFSTENMIFQPLFVMLMFFDVKASEQKLKSGEQLHGNEVNRLRSPLRGRAIAPEKGI
;
A
#
# COMPACT_ATOMS: atom_id res chain seq x y z
N MET A 1 2.56 -4.62 51.31
CA MET A 1 1.70 -4.83 50.12
C MET A 1 1.46 -3.48 49.49
N LEU A 2 2.27 -3.12 48.48
CA LEU A 2 2.13 -1.87 47.75
C LEU A 2 0.99 -2.02 46.73
N ASN A 3 0.07 -1.07 46.80
CA ASN A 3 -1.15 -1.02 46.03
C ASN A 3 -0.82 -0.70 44.55
N GLU A 4 -0.68 -1.72 43.71
CA GLU A 4 -0.43 -1.61 42.26
C GLU A 4 -1.63 -1.07 41.45
N GLN A 5 -2.72 -0.65 42.10
CA GLN A 5 -3.91 -0.13 41.40
C GLN A 5 -3.88 1.35 41.06
N ALA A 6 -2.75 2.05 41.25
CA ALA A 6 -2.55 3.42 40.79
C ALA A 6 -1.74 3.51 39.47
N LEU A 7 -1.92 2.55 38.55
CA LEU A 7 -1.46 2.74 37.18
C LEU A 7 -2.34 3.81 36.52
N SER A 8 -1.80 5.03 36.44
CA SER A 8 -2.39 6.17 35.72
C SER A 8 -3.09 5.70 34.44
N PRO A 9 -4.29 6.19 34.11
CA PRO A 9 -4.93 5.84 32.84
C PRO A 9 -3.93 6.10 31.72
N LYS A 10 -3.68 5.09 30.87
CA LYS A 10 -2.80 5.24 29.69
C LYS A 10 -3.36 6.40 28.87
N ILE A 11 -2.75 7.59 29.02
CA ILE A 11 -3.16 8.78 28.28
C ILE A 11 -3.05 8.44 26.80
N ASP A 12 -4.18 8.55 26.10
CA ASP A 12 -4.26 8.35 24.67
C ASP A 12 -3.54 9.51 23.96
N ILE A 13 -2.33 9.23 23.46
CA ILE A 13 -1.47 10.21 22.78
C ILE A 13 -1.76 10.33 21.27
N THR A 14 -2.83 9.70 20.79
CA THR A 14 -3.19 9.74 19.36
C THR A 14 -3.58 11.14 18.92
N VAL A 15 -3.20 11.49 17.69
CA VAL A 15 -3.74 12.65 17.00
C VAL A 15 -5.14 12.26 16.53
N LYS A 16 -6.17 12.96 17.05
CA LYS A 16 -7.58 12.73 16.70
C LYS A 16 -8.18 13.78 15.76
N ASN A 17 -7.44 14.85 15.48
CA ASN A 17 -7.91 15.91 14.59
C ASN A 17 -8.06 15.34 13.16
N LYS A 18 -9.31 15.22 12.71
CA LYS A 18 -9.66 14.61 11.41
C LYS A 18 -9.04 15.35 10.23
N LEU A 19 -8.95 16.67 10.29
CA LEU A 19 -8.37 17.48 9.22
C LEU A 19 -6.87 17.21 9.09
N ILE A 20 -6.14 17.20 10.21
CA ILE A 20 -4.70 16.92 10.22
C ILE A 20 -4.45 15.51 9.66
N ILE A 21 -5.19 14.51 10.13
CA ILE A 21 -5.08 13.13 9.63
C ILE A 21 -5.36 13.07 8.13
N PHE A 22 -6.41 13.76 7.66
CA PHE A 22 -6.74 13.78 6.24
C PHE A 22 -5.62 14.40 5.40
N ILE A 23 -5.09 15.56 5.79
CA ILE A 23 -3.97 16.22 5.11
C ILE A 23 -2.72 15.33 5.12
N THR A 24 -2.39 14.71 6.25
CA THR A 24 -1.27 13.77 6.34
C THR A 24 -1.45 12.57 5.41
N MET A 25 -2.66 12.02 5.30
CA MET A 25 -2.93 10.93 4.37
C MET A 25 -2.84 11.36 2.91
N VAL A 26 -3.28 12.59 2.57
CA VAL A 26 -3.07 13.17 1.22
C VAL A 26 -1.58 13.25 0.93
N LEU A 27 -0.79 13.82 1.85
CA LEU A 27 0.67 13.91 1.71
C LEU A 27 1.30 12.54 1.50
N ILE A 28 0.93 11.53 2.29
CA ILE A 28 1.46 10.15 2.14
C ILE A 28 1.13 9.58 0.76
N VAL A 29 -0.10 9.75 0.26
CA VAL A 29 -0.51 9.23 -1.05
C VAL A 29 0.25 9.93 -2.19
N ILE A 30 0.29 11.27 -2.20
CA ILE A 30 0.94 12.01 -3.29
C ILE A 30 2.47 11.85 -3.28
N THR A 31 3.08 11.69 -2.09
CA THR A 31 4.52 11.41 -1.96
C THR A 31 4.88 9.96 -2.29
N SER A 32 3.90 9.08 -2.44
CA SER A 32 4.08 7.67 -2.84
C SER A 32 4.15 7.52 -4.36
N GLY A 33 5.00 8.32 -4.99
CA GLY A 33 5.35 8.19 -6.40
C GLY A 33 4.41 8.87 -7.40
N SER A 34 3.51 9.77 -6.99
CA SER A 34 2.83 10.63 -7.98
C SER A 34 3.86 11.39 -8.83
N VAL A 35 3.58 11.66 -10.12
CA VAL A 35 4.59 12.26 -11.01
C VAL A 35 4.94 13.67 -10.55
N LEU A 36 3.94 14.48 -10.23
CA LEU A 36 4.14 15.87 -9.83
C LEU A 36 4.85 15.96 -8.47
N PHE A 37 4.33 15.29 -7.45
CA PHE A 37 4.79 15.49 -6.07
C PHE A 37 5.84 14.48 -5.64
N GLY A 38 5.66 13.21 -6.02
CA GLY A 38 6.51 12.09 -5.63
C GLY A 38 7.72 11.85 -6.54
N LYS A 39 7.79 12.49 -7.71
CA LYS A 39 8.94 12.40 -8.63
C LYS A 39 9.55 13.76 -8.95
N LEU A 40 8.79 14.65 -9.59
CA LEU A 40 9.28 15.97 -10.02
C LEU A 40 9.73 16.84 -8.84
N TYR A 41 8.90 16.94 -7.79
CA TYR A 41 9.23 17.71 -6.57
C TYR A 41 9.59 16.82 -5.36
N TYR A 42 10.22 15.67 -5.61
CA TYR A 42 10.48 14.64 -4.60
C TYR A 42 11.08 15.18 -3.30
N SER A 43 12.23 15.86 -3.37
CA SER A 43 12.95 16.34 -2.18
C SER A 43 12.10 17.29 -1.34
N LEU A 44 11.40 18.23 -1.99
CA LEU A 44 10.52 19.19 -1.33
C LEU A 44 9.39 18.46 -0.58
N PHE A 45 8.71 17.52 -1.24
CA PHE A 45 7.58 16.83 -0.64
C PHE A 45 7.96 15.83 0.45
N ILE A 46 9.16 15.23 0.38
CA ILE A 46 9.72 14.45 1.50
C ILE A 46 10.03 15.36 2.70
N MET A 47 10.59 16.55 2.48
CA MET A 47 10.82 17.52 3.56
C MET A 47 9.50 18.00 4.17
N ILE A 48 8.47 18.27 3.37
CA ILE A 48 7.13 18.64 3.86
C ILE A 48 6.52 17.50 4.68
N LEU A 49 6.63 16.25 4.21
CA LEU A 49 6.15 15.07 4.95
C LEU A 49 6.88 14.93 6.30
N PHE A 50 8.20 15.10 6.31
CA PHE A 50 9.01 15.05 7.53
C PHE A 50 8.66 16.20 8.50
N ALA A 51 8.55 17.44 8.01
CA ALA A 51 8.15 18.58 8.82
C ALA A 51 6.73 18.39 9.42
N THR A 52 5.78 17.89 8.62
CA THR A 52 4.44 17.52 9.11
C THR A 52 4.52 16.48 10.22
N ALA A 53 5.37 15.47 10.06
CA ALA A 53 5.57 14.44 11.08
C ALA A 53 6.16 15.01 12.39
N VAL A 54 7.15 15.91 12.30
CA VAL A 54 7.73 16.58 13.47
C VAL A 54 6.71 17.48 14.16
N VAL A 55 6.00 18.33 13.42
CA VAL A 55 5.07 19.31 14.02
C VAL A 55 3.87 18.64 14.70
N PHE A 56 3.24 17.68 14.03
CA PHE A 56 1.97 17.12 14.51
C PHE A 56 2.10 15.75 15.18
N TYR A 57 3.13 14.97 14.81
CA TYR A 57 3.26 13.56 15.17
C TYR A 57 4.53 13.25 15.98
N PHE A 58 5.25 14.26 16.49
CA PHE A 58 6.42 14.00 17.35
C PHE A 58 6.06 13.02 18.47
N PRO A 59 6.83 11.93 18.63
CA PRO A 59 6.46 10.83 19.51
C PRO A 59 6.57 11.27 20.97
N LYS A 60 5.44 11.30 21.70
CA LYS A 60 5.42 11.51 23.15
C LYS A 60 5.78 10.24 23.94
N ARG A 61 5.51 9.09 23.35
CA ARG A 61 5.92 7.75 23.81
C ARG A 61 6.18 6.90 22.58
N ILE A 62 7.14 6.00 22.68
CA ILE A 62 7.52 5.10 21.61
C ILE A 62 7.25 3.66 22.06
N GLU A 63 6.61 2.88 21.20
CA GLU A 63 6.46 1.45 21.45
C GLU A 63 7.81 0.74 21.25
N PRO A 64 8.35 0.02 22.25
CA PRO A 64 9.68 -0.60 22.16
C PRO A 64 9.86 -1.51 20.94
N LYS A 65 8.80 -2.22 20.54
CA LYS A 65 8.82 -3.09 19.35
C LYS A 65 9.00 -2.30 18.06
N HIS A 66 8.27 -1.20 17.88
CA HIS A 66 8.42 -0.35 16.70
C HIS A 66 9.78 0.33 16.68
N PHE A 67 10.28 0.76 17.84
CA PHE A 67 11.62 1.32 17.96
C PHE A 67 12.70 0.32 17.57
N LEU A 68 12.62 -0.92 18.07
CA LEU A 68 13.56 -1.97 17.69
C LEU A 68 13.51 -2.25 16.19
N THR A 69 12.32 -2.35 15.59
CA THR A 69 12.17 -2.50 14.13
C THR A 69 12.85 -1.34 13.38
N LEU A 70 12.63 -0.10 13.82
CA LEU A 70 13.27 1.07 13.23
C LEU A 70 14.80 1.00 13.35
N MET A 71 15.34 0.68 14.53
CA MET A 71 16.78 0.59 14.76
C MET A 71 17.43 -0.49 13.90
N VAL A 72 16.80 -1.65 13.75
CA VAL A 72 17.30 -2.71 12.87
C VAL A 72 17.35 -2.23 11.42
N ILE A 73 16.26 -1.65 10.90
CA ILE A 73 16.21 -1.14 9.53
C ILE A 73 17.27 -0.04 9.31
N LEU A 74 17.38 0.93 10.23
CA LEU A 74 18.35 2.01 10.13
C LEU A 74 19.79 1.48 10.24
N ALA A 75 20.06 0.49 11.08
CA ALA A 75 21.39 -0.11 11.19
C ALA A 75 21.82 -0.74 9.86
N PHE A 76 20.93 -1.48 9.19
CA PHE A 76 21.21 -2.04 7.86
C PHE A 76 21.42 -0.94 6.80
N ILE A 77 20.57 0.09 6.78
CA ILE A 77 20.70 1.20 5.82
C ILE A 77 22.01 1.96 6.03
N LEU A 78 22.35 2.28 7.29
CA LEU A 78 23.59 2.98 7.62
C LEU A 78 24.82 2.12 7.33
N PHE A 79 24.77 0.82 7.62
CA PHE A 79 25.86 -0.10 7.26
C PHE A 79 26.04 -0.19 5.74
N ASN A 80 24.94 -0.30 4.99
CA ASN A 80 24.95 -0.28 3.52
C ASN A 80 25.54 1.04 2.97
N LEU A 81 25.19 2.19 3.56
CA LEU A 81 25.77 3.50 3.23
C LEU A 81 27.27 3.60 3.55
N LEU A 82 27.73 3.01 4.66
CA LEU A 82 29.15 3.02 5.02
C LEU A 82 30.01 2.27 3.98
N LEU A 83 29.46 1.17 3.45
CA LEU A 83 30.07 0.35 2.40
C LEU A 83 29.97 0.99 1.01
N TYR A 84 28.82 1.60 0.70
CA TYR A 84 28.49 2.14 -0.61
C TYR A 84 28.14 3.63 -0.51
N ARG A 85 29.13 4.49 -0.75
CA ARG A 85 29.07 5.94 -0.50
C ARG A 85 28.57 6.77 -1.68
N ASP A 86 28.18 6.12 -2.77
CA ASP A 86 27.98 6.78 -4.07
C ASP A 86 26.67 7.59 -4.14
N ASN A 87 25.69 7.32 -3.26
CA ASN A 87 24.36 7.94 -3.31
C ASN A 87 23.86 8.50 -1.97
N ILE A 88 24.67 9.35 -1.31
CA ILE A 88 24.34 9.93 0.00
C ILE A 88 22.96 10.61 0.01
N GLY A 89 22.61 11.33 -1.06
CA GLY A 89 21.31 12.00 -1.19
C GLY A 89 20.12 11.04 -1.17
N GLY A 90 20.22 9.92 -1.90
CA GLY A 90 19.19 8.88 -1.89
C GLY A 90 19.01 8.25 -0.51
N TYR A 91 20.10 7.88 0.16
CA TYR A 91 20.04 7.37 1.53
C TYR A 91 19.41 8.37 2.49
N GLY A 92 19.80 9.65 2.40
CA GLY A 92 19.21 10.73 3.22
C GLY A 92 17.70 10.83 3.02
N GLY A 93 17.24 10.82 1.76
CA GLY A 93 15.81 10.83 1.43
C GLY A 93 15.06 9.61 1.97
N LEU A 94 15.66 8.41 1.89
CA LEU A 94 15.09 7.17 2.43
C LEU A 94 14.97 7.23 3.96
N ILE A 95 16.02 7.66 4.66
CA ILE A 95 16.03 7.78 6.12
C ILE A 95 14.98 8.79 6.58
N LEU A 96 14.93 9.99 5.97
CA LEU A 96 13.93 11.01 6.31
C LEU A 96 12.50 10.48 6.14
N LYS A 97 12.25 9.74 5.06
CA LYS A 97 10.96 9.10 4.80
C LYS A 97 10.59 8.08 5.88
N ILE A 98 11.51 7.17 6.23
CA ILE A 98 11.27 6.16 7.26
C ILE A 98 11.01 6.81 8.62
N LEU A 99 11.80 7.81 9.00
CA LEU A 99 11.62 8.55 10.25
C LEU A 99 10.28 9.30 10.28
N ALA A 100 9.90 9.96 9.19
CA ALA A 100 8.61 10.64 9.08
C ALA A 100 7.45 9.67 9.31
N ILE A 101 7.45 8.53 8.62
CA ILE A 101 6.41 7.51 8.74
C ILE A 101 6.38 6.88 10.13
N PHE A 102 7.54 6.61 10.73
CA PHE A 102 7.62 6.10 12.10
C PHE A 102 7.00 7.08 13.11
N MET A 103 7.25 8.39 12.99
CA MET A 103 6.62 9.38 13.88
C MET A 103 5.10 9.40 13.68
N ILE A 104 4.65 9.44 12.42
CA ILE A 104 3.23 9.46 12.06
C ILE A 104 2.51 8.24 12.64
N ILE A 105 2.95 7.02 12.33
CA ILE A 105 2.24 5.78 12.71
C ILE A 105 2.15 5.57 14.22
N ASN A 106 3.11 6.05 15.01
CA ASN A 106 3.08 5.95 16.47
C ASN A 106 1.90 6.73 17.10
N ARG A 107 1.44 7.79 16.42
CA ARG A 107 0.38 8.68 16.92
C ARG A 107 -0.86 8.75 16.03
N LEU A 108 -0.82 8.18 14.83
CA LEU A 108 -1.93 8.18 13.89
C LEU A 108 -3.12 7.35 14.42
N ASP A 109 -4.32 7.92 14.38
CA ASP A 109 -5.55 7.12 14.47
C ASP A 109 -5.73 6.35 13.15
N ILE A 110 -5.41 5.06 13.20
CA ILE A 110 -5.45 4.14 12.05
C ILE A 110 -6.85 4.05 11.44
N HIS A 111 -7.90 4.08 12.26
CA HIS A 111 -9.26 3.95 11.76
C HIS A 111 -9.68 5.22 10.99
N GLN A 112 -9.36 6.40 11.53
CA GLN A 112 -9.60 7.66 10.82
C GLN A 112 -8.69 7.80 9.58
N ALA A 113 -7.45 7.32 9.64
CA ALA A 113 -6.54 7.28 8.49
C ALA A 113 -7.09 6.38 7.37
N GLY A 114 -7.60 5.19 7.69
CA GLY A 114 -8.24 4.29 6.74
C GLY A 114 -9.46 4.92 6.05
N LYS A 115 -10.31 5.62 6.81
CA LYS A 115 -11.43 6.39 6.23
C LYS A 115 -10.96 7.53 5.32
N SER A 116 -9.92 8.24 5.74
CA SER A 116 -9.35 9.34 4.96
C SER A 116 -8.78 8.82 3.64
N TYR A 117 -8.04 7.71 3.69
CA TYR A 117 -7.53 7.04 2.49
C TYR A 117 -8.65 6.65 1.52
N GLN A 118 -9.74 6.05 2.01
CA GLN A 118 -10.87 5.68 1.15
C GLN A 118 -11.47 6.89 0.42
N TRP A 119 -11.65 8.01 1.11
CA TRP A 119 -12.13 9.26 0.49
C TRP A 119 -11.16 9.82 -0.54
N ILE A 120 -9.85 9.78 -0.25
CA ILE A 120 -8.80 10.20 -1.18
C ILE A 120 -8.86 9.35 -2.46
N ILE A 121 -8.97 8.02 -2.33
CA ILE A 121 -9.04 7.13 -3.50
C ILE A 121 -10.33 7.33 -4.30
N VAL A 122 -11.47 7.55 -3.65
CA VAL A 122 -12.72 7.89 -4.34
C VAL A 122 -12.57 9.21 -5.12
N ALA A 123 -11.93 10.22 -4.53
CA ALA A 123 -11.68 11.50 -5.20
C ALA A 123 -10.74 11.32 -6.40
N LEU A 124 -9.64 10.59 -6.25
CA LEU A 124 -8.72 10.29 -7.36
C LEU A 124 -9.41 9.50 -8.46
N ALA A 125 -10.27 8.53 -8.13
CA ALA A 125 -11.06 7.79 -9.09
C ALA A 125 -11.99 8.72 -9.89
N LEU A 126 -12.82 9.53 -9.21
CA LEU A 126 -13.72 10.50 -9.85
C LEU A 126 -12.97 11.49 -10.74
N LEU A 127 -11.88 12.07 -10.24
CA LEU A 127 -11.09 13.04 -10.99
C LEU A 127 -10.43 12.40 -12.19
N SER A 128 -9.94 11.16 -12.09
CA SER A 128 -9.19 10.53 -13.18
C SER A 128 -10.05 10.20 -14.41
N LEU A 129 -11.33 9.85 -14.24
CA LEU A 129 -12.17 9.34 -15.32
C LEU A 129 -12.41 10.35 -16.46
N PRO A 130 -12.75 11.63 -16.20
CA PRO A 130 -12.87 12.63 -17.27
C PRO A 130 -11.56 12.86 -18.03
N PHE A 131 -10.43 12.95 -17.33
CA PHE A 131 -9.12 13.14 -17.99
C PHE A 131 -8.74 11.90 -18.81
N TYR A 132 -8.98 10.70 -18.28
CA TYR A 132 -8.81 9.45 -19.02
C TYR A 132 -9.66 9.44 -20.29
N ALA A 133 -10.96 9.75 -20.19
CA ALA A 133 -11.85 9.81 -21.34
C ALA A 133 -11.37 10.81 -22.40
N LEU A 134 -10.90 11.99 -21.96
CA LEU A 134 -10.31 12.99 -22.86
C LEU A 134 -9.07 12.45 -23.59
N GLY A 135 -8.19 11.73 -22.89
CA GLY A 135 -6.99 11.12 -23.49
C GLY A 135 -7.30 10.03 -24.51
N VAL A 136 -8.39 9.29 -24.31
CA VAL A 136 -8.86 8.26 -25.24
C VAL A 136 -9.55 8.87 -26.46
N VAL A 137 -10.44 9.85 -26.26
CA VAL A 137 -11.30 10.41 -27.31
C VAL A 137 -10.59 11.47 -28.14
N SER A 138 -9.70 12.27 -27.53
CA SER A 138 -9.02 13.37 -28.20
C SER A 138 -7.54 13.50 -27.77
N PRO A 139 -6.70 12.51 -28.09
CA PRO A 139 -5.28 12.56 -27.75
C PRO A 139 -4.56 13.75 -28.41
N GLU A 140 -4.97 14.20 -29.59
CA GLU A 140 -4.42 15.36 -30.30
C GLU A 140 -4.67 16.67 -29.52
N PHE A 141 -5.87 16.82 -28.94
CA PHE A 141 -6.18 17.95 -28.07
C PHE A 141 -5.28 17.95 -26.83
N VAL A 142 -5.10 16.79 -26.20
CA VAL A 142 -4.19 16.65 -25.04
C VAL A 142 -2.75 17.01 -25.44
N ARG A 143 -2.27 16.54 -26.60
CA ARG A 143 -0.91 16.80 -27.08
C ARG A 143 -0.65 18.27 -27.39
N SER A 144 -1.66 18.98 -27.90
CA SER A 144 -1.55 20.42 -28.24
C SER A 144 -1.77 21.34 -27.04
N THR A 145 -2.59 20.92 -26.07
CA THR A 145 -2.93 21.75 -24.90
C THR A 145 -1.90 21.63 -23.79
N PHE A 146 -1.41 20.42 -23.50
CA PHE A 146 -0.52 20.17 -22.37
C PHE A 146 0.91 19.89 -22.84
N PRO A 147 1.89 20.71 -22.43
CA PRO A 147 3.28 20.51 -22.81
C PRO A 147 3.86 19.27 -22.13
N THR A 148 4.88 18.69 -22.75
CA THR A 148 5.68 17.61 -22.16
C THR A 148 6.63 18.15 -21.10
N VAL A 149 6.81 17.36 -20.04
CA VAL A 149 7.74 17.60 -18.95
C VAL A 149 8.54 16.33 -18.75
N ASP A 150 9.86 16.45 -18.76
CA ASP A 150 10.77 15.37 -18.43
C ASP A 150 10.81 15.19 -16.91
N VAL A 151 10.53 13.97 -16.45
CA VAL A 151 10.53 13.59 -15.04
C VAL A 151 11.26 12.28 -14.87
N TRP A 152 12.50 12.36 -14.37
CA TRP A 152 13.44 11.24 -14.26
C TRP A 152 13.61 10.55 -15.62
N ASN A 153 13.29 9.25 -15.72
CA ASN A 153 13.43 8.45 -16.94
C ASN A 153 12.15 8.44 -17.81
N GLY A 154 11.22 9.37 -17.60
CA GLY A 154 9.95 9.41 -18.34
C GLY A 154 9.55 10.81 -18.77
N VAL A 155 8.73 10.88 -19.82
CA VAL A 155 8.16 12.11 -20.37
C VAL A 155 6.65 12.09 -20.14
N TYR A 156 6.11 13.17 -19.58
CA TYR A 156 4.71 13.24 -19.17
C TYR A 156 4.07 14.55 -19.58
N ARG A 157 2.73 14.56 -19.69
CA ARG A 157 1.95 15.80 -19.70
C ARG A 157 1.19 15.90 -18.39
N ILE A 158 1.52 16.90 -17.59
CA ILE A 158 1.14 16.96 -16.19
C ILE A 158 0.07 18.03 -16.00
N THR A 159 -1.02 17.65 -15.32
CA THR A 159 -2.03 18.58 -14.78
C THR A 159 -2.06 18.46 -13.26
N PRO A 160 -2.71 19.38 -12.52
CA PRO A 160 -2.85 19.26 -11.07
C PRO A 160 -3.59 18.00 -10.61
N PHE A 161 -4.40 17.38 -11.46
CA PHE A 161 -5.31 16.29 -11.09
C PHE A 161 -5.08 14.99 -11.86
N TYR A 162 -4.25 15.00 -12.90
CA TYR A 162 -4.02 13.87 -13.79
C TYR A 162 -2.70 13.99 -14.54
N VAL A 163 -2.14 12.85 -14.95
CA VAL A 163 -0.92 12.78 -15.75
C VAL A 163 -1.19 11.91 -16.98
N TYR A 164 -0.88 12.43 -18.16
CA TYR A 164 -0.88 11.65 -19.39
C TYR A 164 0.52 11.10 -19.69
N GLY A 165 0.58 9.82 -20.06
CA GLY A 165 1.78 9.23 -20.64
C GLY A 165 2.09 9.86 -22.00
N ASN A 166 3.38 9.95 -22.37
CA ASN A 166 3.76 10.59 -23.62
C ASN A 166 3.20 9.90 -24.87
N TRP A 167 3.27 8.57 -24.90
CA TRP A 167 2.95 7.77 -26.08
C TRP A 167 1.61 7.05 -26.00
N ASN A 168 1.19 6.68 -24.78
CA ASN A 168 -0.02 5.91 -24.54
C ASN A 168 -0.94 6.68 -23.59
N MET A 169 -2.06 7.17 -24.13
CA MET A 169 -3.12 7.84 -23.38
C MET A 169 -4.38 6.96 -23.27
N SER A 170 -4.34 5.72 -23.77
CA SER A 170 -5.48 4.80 -23.74
C SER A 170 -5.63 4.04 -22.42
N ARG A 171 -4.78 4.34 -21.44
CA ARG A 171 -4.77 3.72 -20.11
C ARG A 171 -4.81 4.77 -19.01
N ASN A 172 -5.61 4.52 -17.97
CA ASN A 172 -5.75 5.42 -16.84
C ASN A 172 -4.60 5.26 -15.84
N GLN A 173 -3.78 6.30 -15.66
CA GLN A 173 -2.70 6.33 -14.67
C GLN A 173 -2.93 7.33 -13.53
N GLY A 174 -4.07 8.02 -13.51
CA GLY A 174 -4.37 9.03 -12.51
C GLY A 174 -3.25 10.06 -12.38
N ILE A 175 -2.77 10.29 -11.16
CA ILE A 175 -1.63 11.18 -10.87
C ILE A 175 -0.26 10.46 -10.86
N PHE A 176 -0.23 9.17 -11.16
CA PHE A 176 0.94 8.32 -11.05
C PHE A 176 1.66 8.15 -12.39
N TRP A 177 2.87 7.59 -12.35
CA TRP A 177 3.74 7.50 -13.52
C TRP A 177 3.26 6.48 -14.55
N GLU A 178 2.49 5.48 -14.11
CA GLU A 178 1.90 4.51 -15.03
C GLU A 178 0.61 3.91 -14.45
N PRO A 179 -0.21 3.27 -15.30
CA PRO A 179 -1.46 2.64 -14.86
C PRO A 179 -1.25 1.53 -13.83
N GLY A 180 -0.12 0.82 -13.94
CA GLY A 180 0.32 -0.20 -13.00
C GLY A 180 0.58 0.35 -11.60
N ALA A 181 1.04 1.59 -11.48
CA ALA A 181 1.18 2.27 -10.21
C ALA A 181 -0.18 2.69 -9.63
N PHE A 182 -1.07 3.27 -10.46
CA PHE A 182 -2.37 3.74 -9.99
C PHE A 182 -3.26 2.60 -9.46
N GLN A 183 -3.25 1.43 -10.13
CA GLN A 183 -4.06 0.29 -9.67
C GLN A 183 -3.68 -0.16 -8.25
N VAL A 184 -2.42 0.03 -7.81
CA VAL A 184 -1.98 -0.35 -6.46
C VAL A 184 -2.80 0.41 -5.42
N PHE A 185 -2.98 1.72 -5.63
CA PHE A 185 -3.73 2.58 -4.72
C PHE A 185 -5.23 2.27 -4.73
N LEU A 186 -5.79 1.99 -5.92
CA LEU A 186 -7.18 1.58 -6.09
C LEU A 186 -7.45 0.24 -5.39
N ASN A 187 -6.58 -0.76 -5.58
CA ASN A 187 -6.66 -2.07 -4.94
C ASN A 187 -6.55 -1.99 -3.42
N LEU A 188 -5.64 -1.17 -2.88
CA LEU A 188 -5.59 -0.93 -1.43
C LEU A 188 -6.89 -0.26 -0.94
N GLY A 189 -7.47 0.63 -1.74
CA GLY A 189 -8.77 1.24 -1.46
C GLY A 189 -9.89 0.20 -1.37
N ILE A 190 -9.97 -0.68 -2.37
CA ILE A 190 -10.92 -1.81 -2.40
C ILE A 190 -10.72 -2.73 -1.19
N PHE A 191 -9.47 -3.10 -0.87
CA PHE A 191 -9.14 -3.89 0.32
C PHE A 191 -9.66 -3.23 1.59
N LEU A 192 -9.36 -1.95 1.82
CA LEU A 192 -9.83 -1.24 3.00
C LEU A 192 -11.37 -1.18 3.03
N MET A 193 -12.01 -0.85 1.91
CA MET A 193 -13.47 -0.78 1.80
C MET A 193 -14.16 -2.10 2.17
N LEU A 194 -13.61 -3.23 1.74
CA LEU A 194 -14.17 -4.56 2.02
C LEU A 194 -13.84 -5.04 3.44
N PHE A 195 -12.60 -4.88 3.89
CA PHE A 195 -12.12 -5.50 5.13
C PHE A 195 -12.36 -4.65 6.38
N THR A 196 -12.66 -3.35 6.25
CA THR A 196 -12.84 -2.42 7.39
C THR A 196 -14.26 -1.85 7.52
N ASN A 197 -15.02 -1.67 6.43
CA ASN A 197 -16.32 -0.98 6.49
C ASN A 197 -17.51 -1.95 6.56
N ARG A 198 -18.22 -1.97 7.70
CA ARG A 198 -19.47 -2.72 7.82
C ARG A 198 -20.66 -2.08 7.07
N LYS A 199 -20.59 -0.78 6.75
CA LYS A 199 -21.63 0.00 6.07
C LYS A 199 -21.07 0.75 4.86
N LEU A 200 -20.35 0.05 3.99
CA LEU A 200 -19.78 0.63 2.78
C LEU A 200 -20.89 1.07 1.80
N PRO A 201 -20.86 2.32 1.29
CA PRO A 201 -21.73 2.69 0.18
C PRO A 201 -21.27 1.99 -1.10
N LYS A 202 -22.14 1.14 -1.67
CA LYS A 202 -21.84 0.28 -2.84
C LYS A 202 -21.30 1.08 -4.03
N TRP A 203 -21.76 2.32 -4.23
CA TRP A 203 -21.33 3.15 -5.34
C TRP A 203 -19.83 3.48 -5.30
N GLN A 204 -19.23 3.62 -4.12
CA GLN A 204 -17.79 3.89 -3.99
C GLN A 204 -16.98 2.69 -4.46
N LEU A 205 -17.39 1.47 -4.07
CA LEU A 205 -16.75 0.24 -4.53
C LEU A 205 -16.87 0.08 -6.04
N ILE A 206 -18.07 0.30 -6.60
CA ILE A 206 -18.30 0.21 -8.05
C ILE A 206 -17.44 1.22 -8.80
N LEU A 207 -17.40 2.47 -8.35
CA LEU A 207 -16.58 3.52 -8.95
C LEU A 207 -15.09 3.17 -8.93
N VAL A 208 -14.55 2.79 -7.76
CA VAL A 208 -13.13 2.48 -7.61
C VAL A 208 -12.75 1.24 -8.44
N THR A 209 -13.59 0.20 -8.43
CA THR A 209 -13.38 -0.98 -9.28
C THR A 209 -13.48 -0.64 -10.76
N GLY A 210 -14.49 0.13 -11.18
CA GLY A 210 -14.62 0.58 -12.57
C GLY A 210 -13.43 1.41 -13.03
N THR A 211 -12.93 2.30 -12.17
CA THR A 211 -11.69 3.07 -12.43
C THR A 211 -10.49 2.14 -12.55
N LEU A 212 -10.39 1.09 -11.71
CA LEU A 212 -9.33 0.09 -11.81
C LEU A 212 -9.34 -0.61 -13.17
N LEU A 213 -10.50 -0.87 -13.78
CA LEU A 213 -10.60 -1.44 -15.12
C LEU A 213 -10.05 -0.50 -16.20
N THR A 214 -10.19 0.81 -16.03
CA THR A 214 -9.62 1.79 -16.98
C THR A 214 -8.09 1.83 -16.96
N THR A 215 -7.44 1.23 -15.94
CA THR A 215 -5.97 1.15 -15.89
C THR A 215 -5.41 0.15 -16.91
N MET A 216 -6.20 -0.80 -17.39
CA MET A 216 -5.72 -1.87 -18.29
C MET A 216 -4.47 -2.56 -17.74
N SER A 217 -4.45 -2.87 -16.44
CA SER A 217 -3.31 -3.51 -15.76
C SER A 217 -3.63 -4.95 -15.38
N THR A 218 -2.94 -5.90 -16.01
CA THR A 218 -3.12 -7.34 -15.77
C THR A 218 -2.79 -7.71 -14.31
N SER A 219 -1.73 -7.14 -13.73
CA SER A 219 -1.41 -7.29 -12.31
C SER A 219 -2.50 -6.69 -11.43
N GLY A 220 -3.04 -5.53 -11.80
CA GLY A 220 -4.15 -4.89 -11.10
C GLY A 220 -5.39 -5.76 -11.04
N TYR A 221 -5.74 -6.45 -12.12
CA TYR A 221 -6.88 -7.37 -12.18
C TYR A 221 -6.67 -8.61 -11.33
N MET A 222 -5.48 -9.21 -11.37
CA MET A 222 -5.13 -10.35 -10.52
C MET A 222 -5.21 -9.99 -9.04
N ILE A 223 -4.63 -8.86 -8.63
CA ILE A 223 -4.68 -8.36 -7.26
C ILE A 223 -6.14 -8.11 -6.83
N CYS A 224 -6.93 -7.45 -7.66
CA CYS A 224 -8.34 -7.18 -7.41
C CYS A 224 -9.12 -8.49 -7.21
N GLY A 225 -8.89 -9.48 -8.07
CA GLY A 225 -9.48 -10.82 -7.96
C GLY A 225 -9.13 -11.52 -6.65
N LEU A 226 -7.85 -11.50 -6.25
CA LEU A 226 -7.39 -12.07 -4.98
C LEU A 226 -8.05 -11.39 -3.77
N ILE A 227 -8.17 -10.06 -3.78
CA ILE A 227 -8.83 -9.30 -2.71
C ILE A 227 -10.32 -9.69 -2.60
N TYR A 228 -11.02 -9.75 -3.72
CA TYR A 228 -12.42 -10.16 -3.75
C TYR A 228 -12.61 -11.60 -3.31
N PHE A 229 -11.74 -12.52 -3.75
CA PHE A 229 -11.77 -13.91 -3.36
C PHE A 229 -11.53 -14.09 -1.86
N ALA A 230 -10.50 -13.43 -1.31
CA ALA A 230 -10.23 -13.43 0.13
C ALA A 230 -11.43 -12.91 0.94
N TYR A 231 -12.10 -11.87 0.45
CA TYR A 231 -13.29 -11.32 1.10
C TYR A 231 -14.51 -12.26 1.04
N LEU A 232 -14.73 -12.93 -0.11
CA LEU A 232 -15.81 -13.91 -0.27
C LEU A 232 -15.70 -15.03 0.78
N ILE A 233 -14.51 -15.60 0.91
CA ILE A 233 -14.24 -16.72 1.83
C ILE A 233 -14.39 -16.31 3.29
N ARG A 234 -14.16 -15.04 3.63
CA ARG A 234 -14.33 -14.52 5.00
C ARG A 234 -15.75 -14.65 5.52
N SER A 235 -16.74 -14.64 4.64
CA SER A 235 -18.04 -14.16 5.05
C SER A 235 -19.15 -15.19 5.08
N GLY A 236 -19.11 -16.27 4.30
CA GLY A 236 -20.13 -17.33 4.30
C GLY A 236 -21.60 -16.87 4.21
N LYS A 237 -21.87 -15.58 3.95
CA LYS A 237 -23.16 -14.93 4.16
C LYS A 237 -23.67 -14.33 2.85
N ARG A 238 -24.87 -14.77 2.46
CA ARG A 238 -25.62 -14.38 1.25
C ARG A 238 -25.70 -12.87 0.98
N LYS A 239 -25.67 -12.03 2.04
CA LYS A 239 -25.73 -10.55 1.96
C LYS A 239 -24.45 -9.90 1.41
N GLN A 240 -23.31 -10.57 1.49
CA GLN A 240 -22.03 -10.05 0.96
C GLN A 240 -21.81 -10.45 -0.49
N MET A 241 -22.33 -11.60 -0.92
CA MET A 241 -22.38 -12.00 -2.33
C MET A 241 -23.04 -10.93 -3.20
N THR A 242 -24.17 -10.36 -2.78
CA THR A 242 -24.87 -9.29 -3.51
C THR A 242 -24.14 -7.95 -3.54
N GLN A 243 -23.15 -7.72 -2.68
CA GLN A 243 -22.27 -6.55 -2.76
C GLN A 243 -21.14 -6.74 -3.78
N LEU A 244 -20.91 -7.97 -4.21
CA LEU A 244 -19.78 -8.39 -5.04
C LEU A 244 -20.19 -8.77 -6.45
N ILE A 245 -21.46 -9.14 -6.67
CA ILE A 245 -21.99 -9.49 -7.99
C ILE A 245 -21.69 -8.38 -9.00
N ILE A 246 -22.05 -7.12 -8.72
CA ILE A 246 -21.88 -6.04 -9.71
C ILE A 246 -20.39 -5.76 -10.01
N PRO A 247 -19.50 -5.56 -9.02
CA PRO A 247 -18.08 -5.39 -9.30
C PRO A 247 -17.41 -6.59 -10.00
N LEU A 248 -17.82 -7.82 -9.66
CA LEU A 248 -17.27 -9.02 -10.29
C LEU A 248 -17.80 -9.21 -11.72
N LEU A 249 -19.06 -8.85 -11.99
CA LEU A 249 -19.63 -8.83 -13.34
C LEU A 249 -18.90 -7.84 -14.24
N LEU A 250 -18.37 -6.72 -13.71
CA LEU A 250 -17.56 -5.78 -14.48
C LEU A 250 -16.22 -6.38 -14.95
N LEU A 251 -15.74 -7.46 -14.33
CA LEU A 251 -14.55 -8.18 -14.80
C LEU A 251 -14.84 -9.08 -16.01
N ILE A 252 -16.10 -9.43 -16.28
CA ILE A 252 -16.48 -10.35 -17.37
C ILE A 252 -16.27 -9.72 -18.77
N PRO A 253 -16.74 -8.49 -19.05
CA PRO A 253 -16.46 -7.81 -20.32
C PRO A 253 -14.96 -7.65 -20.58
N LEU A 254 -14.17 -7.58 -19.51
CA LEU A 254 -12.73 -7.43 -19.56
C LEU A 254 -12.03 -8.74 -19.91
N ILE A 255 -12.42 -9.87 -19.29
CA ILE A 255 -11.98 -11.22 -19.68
C ILE A 255 -12.36 -11.49 -21.14
N TYR A 256 -13.55 -11.04 -21.55
CA TYR A 256 -14.00 -11.14 -22.93
C TYR A 256 -13.16 -10.26 -23.88
N PHE A 257 -12.97 -8.97 -23.56
CA PHE A 257 -12.13 -8.06 -24.36
C PHE A 257 -10.68 -8.57 -24.47
N GLU A 258 -10.14 -9.11 -23.39
CA GLU A 258 -8.84 -9.75 -23.34
C GLU A 258 -8.78 -10.98 -24.26
N SER A 259 -9.80 -11.85 -24.20
CA SER A 259 -9.90 -13.03 -25.07
C SER A 259 -10.01 -12.67 -26.57
N GLN A 260 -10.48 -11.47 -26.89
CA GLN A 260 -10.58 -10.96 -28.27
C GLN A 260 -9.33 -10.18 -28.72
N SER A 261 -8.67 -9.48 -27.81
CA SER A 261 -7.50 -8.63 -28.12
C SER A 261 -6.17 -9.35 -28.03
N GLY A 262 -6.12 -10.52 -27.37
CA GLY A 262 -4.93 -11.36 -27.29
C GLY A 262 -3.81 -10.82 -26.39
N VAL A 263 -3.98 -9.70 -25.70
CA VAL A 263 -2.89 -8.97 -25.01
C VAL A 263 -2.12 -9.80 -23.96
N ILE A 264 -2.76 -10.75 -23.29
CA ILE A 264 -2.19 -11.71 -22.34
C ILE A 264 -1.64 -12.92 -23.10
N ALA A 265 -2.34 -13.41 -24.13
CA ALA A 265 -1.85 -14.51 -24.95
C ALA A 265 -0.54 -14.13 -25.69
N ASP A 266 -0.48 -12.91 -26.21
CA ASP A 266 0.68 -12.29 -26.86
C ASP A 266 1.82 -12.01 -25.85
N LYS A 267 1.51 -11.89 -24.55
CA LYS A 267 2.53 -11.81 -23.48
C LYS A 267 3.19 -13.14 -23.16
N PHE A 268 2.62 -14.25 -23.60
CA PHE A 268 3.19 -15.60 -23.42
C PHE A 268 3.76 -16.18 -24.72
N GLN A 269 3.80 -15.40 -25.82
CA GLN A 269 4.50 -15.79 -27.05
C GLN A 269 5.98 -15.40 -26.97
N ASP A 270 6.85 -16.29 -27.46
CA ASP A 270 8.30 -16.04 -27.58
C ASP A 270 8.57 -14.83 -28.49
N GLY A 271 9.44 -13.92 -28.03
CA GLY A 271 9.80 -12.68 -28.75
C GLY A 271 9.03 -11.42 -28.34
N ASN A 272 8.20 -11.48 -27.29
CA ASN A 272 7.59 -10.29 -26.72
C ASN A 272 8.61 -9.50 -25.88
N GLN A 273 9.04 -8.33 -26.39
CA GLN A 273 9.99 -7.45 -25.70
C GLN A 273 9.62 -7.13 -24.23
N SER A 274 8.32 -7.11 -23.88
CA SER A 274 7.86 -6.84 -22.52
C SER A 274 8.00 -8.06 -21.59
N PHE A 275 7.90 -9.28 -22.13
CA PHE A 275 8.16 -10.52 -21.41
C PHE A 275 9.66 -10.74 -21.24
N ASP A 276 10.42 -10.58 -22.33
CA ASP A 276 11.88 -10.73 -22.34
C ASP A 276 12.55 -9.75 -21.38
N ARG A 277 12.14 -8.49 -21.38
CA ARG A 277 12.63 -7.50 -20.41
C ARG A 277 12.31 -7.88 -18.96
N ARG A 278 11.13 -8.43 -18.67
CA ARG A 278 10.77 -8.84 -17.29
C ARG A 278 11.49 -10.12 -16.85
N SER A 279 11.71 -11.04 -17.78
CA SER A 279 12.52 -12.23 -17.55
C SER A 279 13.94 -11.81 -17.21
N LEU A 280 14.55 -10.97 -18.06
CA LEU A 280 15.89 -10.42 -17.83
C LEU A 280 15.98 -9.58 -16.54
N ASP A 281 14.97 -8.76 -16.25
CA ASP A 281 14.88 -8.00 -14.99
C ASP A 281 14.89 -8.95 -13.79
N THR A 282 14.10 -10.03 -13.84
CA THR A 282 14.04 -11.01 -12.75
C THR A 282 15.35 -11.78 -12.58
N THR A 283 15.93 -12.28 -13.68
CA THR A 283 17.17 -13.07 -13.62
C THR A 283 18.37 -12.23 -13.19
N SER A 284 18.55 -11.04 -13.77
CA SER A 284 19.66 -10.13 -13.41
C SER A 284 19.63 -9.73 -11.94
N ASN A 285 18.46 -9.35 -11.40
CA ASN A 285 18.36 -8.98 -9.99
C ASN A 285 18.61 -10.18 -9.06
N LEU A 286 18.19 -11.40 -9.45
CA LEU A 286 18.47 -12.62 -8.68
C LEU A 286 19.97 -12.96 -8.67
N GLU A 287 20.63 -12.91 -9.83
CA GLU A 287 22.07 -13.14 -9.96
C GLU A 287 22.86 -12.17 -9.08
N LEU A 288 22.57 -10.87 -9.17
CA LEU A 288 23.20 -9.86 -8.31
C LEU A 288 22.95 -10.09 -6.82
N MET A 289 21.74 -10.50 -6.44
CA MET A 289 21.43 -10.82 -5.04
C MET A 289 22.21 -12.04 -4.56
N ILE A 290 22.37 -13.08 -5.39
CA ILE A 290 23.13 -14.30 -5.04
C ILE A 290 24.63 -14.02 -4.92
N GLU A 291 25.18 -13.10 -5.73
CA GLU A 291 26.59 -12.72 -5.64
C GLU A 291 26.95 -11.99 -4.33
N LYS A 292 26.05 -11.13 -3.84
CA LYS A 292 26.25 -10.38 -2.58
C LYS A 292 25.04 -10.51 -1.64
N PRO A 293 24.78 -11.71 -1.10
CA PRO A 293 23.50 -12.01 -0.44
C PRO A 293 23.33 -11.30 0.90
N LEU A 294 24.41 -10.89 1.57
CA LEU A 294 24.30 -10.34 2.93
C LEU A 294 23.98 -8.84 2.95
N VAL A 295 24.73 -8.05 2.18
CA VAL A 295 24.68 -6.57 2.21
C VAL A 295 24.28 -5.95 0.89
N GLY A 296 24.15 -6.75 -0.17
CA GLY A 296 23.81 -6.29 -1.50
C GLY A 296 24.88 -5.39 -2.13
N TRP A 297 24.44 -4.61 -3.12
CA TRP A 297 25.26 -3.75 -3.98
C TRP A 297 25.13 -2.25 -3.67
N GLY A 298 24.34 -1.87 -2.67
CA GLY A 298 24.12 -0.48 -2.29
C GLY A 298 22.80 0.09 -2.82
N PHE A 299 22.22 1.01 -2.07
CA PHE A 299 20.92 1.62 -2.39
C PHE A 299 20.94 2.47 -3.66
N GLN A 300 19.99 2.20 -4.56
CA GLN A 300 19.87 2.77 -5.91
C GLN A 300 21.18 2.68 -6.73
N ASN A 301 21.99 1.65 -6.47
CA ASN A 301 23.13 1.36 -7.31
C ASN A 301 22.66 0.64 -8.60
N ASN A 302 22.12 1.41 -9.54
CA ASN A 302 21.63 0.92 -10.82
C ASN A 302 22.76 0.78 -11.87
N SER A 303 23.97 1.31 -11.61
CA SER A 303 25.08 1.18 -12.57
C SER A 303 25.47 -0.28 -12.79
N VAL A 304 25.41 -1.11 -11.75
CA VAL A 304 25.71 -2.55 -11.85
C VAL A 304 24.75 -3.27 -12.79
N LEU A 305 23.46 -2.90 -12.78
CA LEU A 305 22.47 -3.44 -13.73
C LEU A 305 22.75 -2.98 -15.16
N MET A 306 23.12 -1.70 -15.32
CA MET A 306 23.42 -1.13 -16.63
C MET A 306 24.70 -1.72 -17.24
N GLU A 307 25.77 -1.82 -16.47
CA GLU A 307 27.08 -2.29 -16.92
C GLU A 307 27.08 -3.77 -17.31
N ARG A 308 26.34 -4.61 -16.57
CA ARG A 308 26.35 -6.07 -16.78
C ARG A 308 25.25 -6.57 -17.69
N TYR A 309 24.08 -5.92 -17.67
CA TYR A 309 22.89 -6.41 -18.36
C TYR A 309 22.27 -5.38 -19.32
N GLY A 310 22.80 -4.15 -19.38
CA GLY A 310 22.25 -3.08 -20.23
C GLY A 310 20.88 -2.55 -19.76
N ILE A 311 20.54 -2.74 -18.47
CA ILE A 311 19.25 -2.36 -17.90
C ILE A 311 19.42 -1.13 -17.00
N GLY A 312 18.75 -0.03 -17.34
CA GLY A 312 18.87 1.22 -16.57
C GLY A 312 18.08 1.26 -15.25
N ASP A 313 16.98 0.50 -15.15
CA ASP A 313 16.18 0.40 -13.92
C ASP A 313 15.33 -0.88 -13.91
N SER A 314 14.96 -1.33 -12.72
CA SER A 314 14.16 -2.54 -12.49
C SER A 314 12.73 -2.21 -12.08
N SER A 315 11.77 -2.96 -12.61
CA SER A 315 10.35 -2.86 -12.24
C SER A 315 10.01 -3.72 -11.02
N ASN A 316 10.90 -4.64 -10.63
CA ASN A 316 10.69 -5.58 -9.55
C ASN A 316 11.32 -5.10 -8.24
N SER A 317 10.62 -4.23 -7.52
CA SER A 317 11.16 -3.67 -6.26
C SER A 317 11.50 -4.69 -5.19
N LEU A 318 10.90 -5.89 -5.21
CA LEU A 318 11.24 -6.94 -4.27
C LEU A 318 12.66 -7.46 -4.50
N LEU A 319 12.99 -7.79 -5.76
CA LEU A 319 14.33 -8.24 -6.11
C LEU A 319 15.34 -7.09 -6.14
N THR A 320 14.91 -5.88 -6.54
CA THR A 320 15.72 -4.67 -6.41
C THR A 320 16.14 -4.43 -4.96
N PHE A 321 15.19 -4.54 -4.03
CA PHE A 321 15.48 -4.45 -2.60
C PHE A 321 16.47 -5.54 -2.17
N GLY A 322 16.25 -6.76 -2.63
CA GLY A 322 17.09 -7.91 -2.34
C GLY A 322 18.54 -7.72 -2.79
N TYR A 323 18.79 -7.32 -4.03
CA TYR A 323 20.17 -7.14 -4.49
C TYR A 323 20.80 -5.85 -3.94
N GLN A 324 20.04 -4.81 -3.60
CA GLN A 324 20.60 -3.56 -3.07
C GLN A 324 20.99 -3.66 -1.58
N PHE A 325 20.16 -4.32 -0.76
CA PHE A 325 20.35 -4.41 0.69
C PHE A 325 20.70 -5.81 1.22
N GLY A 326 20.59 -6.83 0.37
CA GLY A 326 20.81 -8.23 0.74
C GLY A 326 19.53 -8.98 1.14
N LEU A 327 19.62 -10.29 1.04
CA LEU A 327 18.57 -11.26 1.36
C LEU A 327 18.13 -11.22 2.84
N PRO A 328 19.01 -11.05 3.86
CA PRO A 328 18.58 -11.00 5.25
C PRO A 328 17.55 -9.90 5.53
N LEU A 329 17.81 -8.67 5.06
CA LEU A 329 16.87 -7.56 5.27
C LEU A 329 15.57 -7.79 4.49
N LEU A 330 15.65 -8.35 3.28
CA LEU A 330 14.48 -8.70 2.48
C LEU A 330 13.58 -9.70 3.23
N LEU A 331 14.15 -10.78 3.75
CA LEU A 331 13.41 -11.80 4.50
C LEU A 331 12.79 -11.25 5.78
N ILE A 332 13.54 -10.43 6.54
CA ILE A 332 13.03 -9.77 7.76
C ILE A 332 11.77 -8.96 7.41
N MET A 333 11.83 -8.15 6.36
CA MET A 333 10.70 -7.32 5.93
C MET A 333 9.52 -8.17 5.45
N LEU A 334 9.74 -9.21 4.63
CA LEU A 334 8.66 -10.07 4.13
C LEU A 334 7.95 -10.82 5.26
N ILE A 335 8.71 -11.38 6.21
CA ILE A 335 8.17 -12.01 7.42
C ILE A 335 7.36 -10.98 8.22
N TYR A 336 7.87 -9.76 8.35
CA TYR A 336 7.18 -8.70 9.07
C TYR A 336 5.85 -8.35 8.40
N TYR A 337 5.84 -8.08 7.09
CA TYR A 337 4.62 -7.78 6.33
C TYR A 337 3.58 -8.89 6.47
N TYR A 338 3.97 -10.15 6.28
CA TYR A 338 3.06 -11.27 6.47
C TYR A 338 2.50 -11.32 7.90
N SER A 339 3.36 -11.18 8.92
CA SER A 339 2.94 -11.22 10.32
C SER A 339 1.96 -10.10 10.67
N ARG A 340 2.12 -8.90 10.08
CA ARG A 340 1.21 -7.75 10.28
C ARG A 340 -0.11 -7.96 9.56
N LEU A 341 -0.09 -8.44 8.32
CA LEU A 341 -1.29 -8.80 7.57
C LEU A 341 -2.08 -9.92 8.24
N GLN A 342 -1.40 -10.92 8.80
CA GLN A 342 -2.07 -11.97 9.55
C GLN A 342 -2.83 -11.37 10.72
N ARG A 343 -2.17 -10.59 11.58
CA ARG A 343 -2.81 -9.95 12.73
C ARG A 343 -3.97 -9.03 12.32
N ALA A 344 -3.78 -8.31 11.20
CA ALA A 344 -4.77 -7.76 10.27
C ALA A 344 -6.11 -8.50 10.18
N ILE A 345 -5.99 -9.65 9.54
CA ILE A 345 -7.10 -10.35 8.89
C ILE A 345 -7.64 -11.47 9.79
N GLY A 346 -6.78 -12.03 10.64
CA GLY A 346 -7.06 -13.13 11.58
C GLY A 346 -7.07 -14.53 10.93
N SER A 347 -7.47 -14.63 9.65
CA SER A 347 -7.47 -15.90 8.91
C SER A 347 -6.16 -16.11 8.15
N VAL A 348 -5.48 -17.24 8.39
CA VAL A 348 -4.22 -17.61 7.71
C VAL A 348 -4.40 -17.65 6.19
N PHE A 349 -5.43 -18.35 5.70
CA PHE A 349 -5.66 -18.50 4.27
C PHE A 349 -5.90 -17.16 3.56
N GLN A 350 -6.75 -16.29 4.14
CA GLN A 350 -6.98 -14.95 3.58
C GLN A 350 -5.71 -14.10 3.63
N SER A 351 -4.93 -14.23 4.70
CA SER A 351 -3.66 -13.51 4.84
C SER A 351 -2.66 -13.93 3.79
N ILE A 352 -2.59 -15.22 3.44
CA ILE A 352 -1.78 -15.74 2.33
C ILE A 352 -2.23 -15.13 1.00
N LEU A 353 -3.54 -15.10 0.71
CA LEU A 353 -4.05 -14.50 -0.53
C LEU A 353 -3.70 -13.01 -0.65
N ILE A 354 -3.90 -12.24 0.42
CA ILE A 354 -3.55 -10.81 0.44
C ILE A 354 -2.03 -10.59 0.43
N PHE A 355 -1.27 -11.50 1.03
CA PHE A 355 0.19 -11.45 0.96
C PHE A 355 0.69 -11.74 -0.45
N ILE A 356 0.14 -12.72 -1.16
CA ILE A 356 0.43 -12.96 -2.59
C ILE A 356 0.11 -11.70 -3.41
N ALA A 357 -1.04 -11.06 -3.17
CA ALA A 357 -1.37 -9.80 -3.81
C ALA A 357 -0.31 -8.71 -3.55
N LEU A 358 0.20 -8.61 -2.32
CA LEU A 358 1.28 -7.68 -1.95
C LEU A 358 2.61 -8.03 -2.65
N ILE A 359 2.95 -9.32 -2.78
CA ILE A 359 4.12 -9.76 -3.53
C ILE A 359 3.99 -9.36 -5.00
N ILE A 360 2.82 -9.56 -5.62
CA ILE A 360 2.58 -9.12 -7.01
C ILE A 360 2.81 -7.61 -7.14
N VAL A 361 2.29 -6.80 -6.20
CA VAL A 361 2.54 -5.34 -6.20
C VAL A 361 4.03 -5.03 -6.22
N PHE A 362 4.82 -5.64 -5.32
CA PHE A 362 6.25 -5.36 -5.23
C PHE A 362 7.05 -5.91 -6.42
N SER A 363 6.60 -7.01 -7.03
CA SER A 363 7.27 -7.60 -8.19
C SER A 363 6.96 -6.87 -9.50
N THR A 364 5.87 -6.09 -9.57
CA THR A 364 5.50 -5.38 -10.81
C THR A 364 5.71 -3.87 -10.74
N GLU A 365 5.83 -3.29 -9.54
CA GLU A 365 5.90 -1.84 -9.36
C GLU A 365 6.97 -1.45 -8.34
N ASN A 366 7.62 -0.30 -8.54
CA ASN A 366 8.60 0.23 -7.59
C ASN A 366 7.96 0.92 -6.37
N MET A 367 7.40 0.09 -5.47
CA MET A 367 6.51 0.54 -4.39
C MET A 367 7.08 0.38 -2.98
N ILE A 368 8.09 -0.47 -2.79
CA ILE A 368 8.52 -0.94 -1.46
C ILE A 368 8.98 0.18 -0.51
N PHE A 369 9.61 1.21 -1.06
CA PHE A 369 10.08 2.40 -0.33
C PHE A 369 9.15 3.59 -0.44
N GLN A 370 7.95 3.42 -1.00
CA GLN A 370 6.99 4.51 -1.02
C GLN A 370 6.40 4.71 0.39
N PRO A 371 6.17 5.96 0.84
CA PRO A 371 5.68 6.27 2.19
C PRO A 371 4.47 5.41 2.62
N LEU A 372 3.56 5.12 1.69
CA LEU A 372 2.40 4.26 1.91
C LEU A 372 2.78 2.84 2.38
N PHE A 373 3.78 2.23 1.74
CA PHE A 373 4.21 0.86 2.03
C PHE A 373 5.15 0.78 3.23
N VAL A 374 5.95 1.83 3.46
CA VAL A 374 6.73 1.97 4.70
C VAL A 374 5.80 2.01 5.92
N MET A 375 4.58 2.54 5.83
CA MET A 375 3.62 2.46 6.95
C MET A 375 3.28 1.03 7.35
N LEU A 376 3.21 0.09 6.39
CA LEU A 376 2.91 -1.31 6.67
C LEU A 376 4.01 -1.97 7.53
N MET A 377 5.25 -1.46 7.46
CA MET A 377 6.38 -1.91 8.29
C MET A 377 6.24 -1.54 9.77
N PHE A 378 5.31 -0.65 10.12
CA PHE A 378 5.11 -0.20 11.51
C PHE A 378 3.66 -0.36 11.96
N PHE A 379 2.84 -1.03 11.16
CA PHE A 379 1.42 -1.17 11.42
C PHE A 379 1.15 -2.22 12.52
N ASP A 380 0.51 -1.81 13.63
CA ASP A 380 0.06 -2.72 14.69
C ASP A 380 -1.42 -2.51 15.06
N VAL A 381 -2.21 -3.57 14.88
CA VAL A 381 -3.65 -3.63 15.14
C VAL A 381 -3.96 -3.74 16.63
N LYS A 382 -3.10 -4.39 17.43
CA LYS A 382 -3.36 -4.54 18.87
C LYS A 382 -3.17 -3.23 19.63
N ALA A 383 -2.25 -2.39 19.17
CA ALA A 383 -2.06 -1.05 19.72
C ALA A 383 -3.28 -0.14 19.46
N SER A 384 -3.93 -0.27 18.29
CA SER A 384 -5.13 0.52 17.98
C SER A 384 -6.38 0.03 18.72
N GLU A 385 -6.59 -1.29 18.87
CA GLU A 385 -7.70 -1.83 19.67
C GLU A 385 -7.57 -1.52 21.17
N GLN A 386 -6.36 -1.56 21.74
CA GLN A 386 -6.15 -1.19 23.14
C GLN A 386 -6.34 0.33 23.37
N LYS A 387 -5.90 1.18 22.43
CA LYS A 387 -6.12 2.64 22.47
C LYS A 387 -7.61 3.00 22.37
N LEU A 388 -8.37 2.28 21.52
CA LEU A 388 -9.83 2.44 21.42
C LEU A 388 -10.54 2.02 22.71
N LYS A 389 -10.19 0.87 23.31
CA LYS A 389 -10.80 0.42 24.57
C LYS A 389 -10.53 1.37 25.74
N SER A 390 -9.33 1.97 25.82
CA SER A 390 -9.02 2.98 26.85
C SER A 390 -9.71 4.33 26.60
N GLY A 391 -10.06 4.65 25.36
CA GLY A 391 -10.78 5.87 24.99
C GLY A 391 -12.31 5.76 25.13
N GLU A 392 -12.87 4.60 24.81
CA GLU A 392 -14.32 4.32 24.97
C GLU A 392 -14.72 4.13 26.44
N GLN A 393 -13.81 3.65 27.30
CA GLN A 393 -14.08 3.55 28.73
C GLN A 393 -14.24 4.90 29.43
N LEU A 394 -13.78 6.01 28.84
CA LEU A 394 -13.94 7.36 29.39
C LEU A 394 -15.29 8.01 29.03
N HIS A 395 -16.12 7.37 28.20
CA HIS A 395 -17.42 7.93 27.77
C HIS A 395 -18.58 6.92 27.77
N GLY A 396 -18.46 5.79 28.47
CA GLY A 396 -19.43 4.70 28.38
C GLY A 396 -19.81 4.07 29.72
N ASN A 397 -20.21 4.85 30.71
CA ASN A 397 -21.03 4.32 31.81
C ASN A 397 -22.47 4.10 31.31
N GLU A 398 -22.68 3.15 30.39
CA GLU A 398 -24.05 2.67 30.08
C GLU A 398 -24.16 1.34 29.31
N VAL A 399 -23.18 0.43 29.39
CA VAL A 399 -23.34 -0.92 28.79
C VAL A 399 -22.99 -2.01 29.80
N ASN A 400 -23.78 -2.07 30.88
CA ASN A 400 -23.83 -3.21 31.80
C ASN A 400 -25.27 -3.73 31.99
N ARG A 401 -26.04 -3.79 30.91
CA ARG A 401 -27.26 -4.60 30.81
C ARG A 401 -27.21 -5.34 29.48
N LEU A 402 -26.71 -6.58 29.48
CA LEU A 402 -26.90 -7.67 28.50
C LEU A 402 -25.78 -8.73 28.55
N ARG A 403 -25.21 -8.98 29.73
CA ARG A 403 -24.42 -10.19 29.98
C ARG A 403 -24.83 -10.81 31.31
N SER A 404 -25.96 -11.52 31.31
CA SER A 404 -26.19 -12.59 32.28
C SER A 404 -25.73 -13.91 31.65
N PRO A 405 -25.04 -14.79 32.41
CA PRO A 405 -24.51 -16.04 31.89
C PRO A 405 -25.57 -17.15 31.98
N LEU A 406 -25.90 -17.78 30.85
CA LEU A 406 -26.53 -19.11 30.86
C LEU A 406 -25.48 -20.13 31.31
N ARG A 407 -25.26 -20.23 32.63
CA ARG A 407 -24.74 -21.44 33.26
C ARG A 407 -25.90 -22.43 33.34
N GLY A 408 -25.80 -23.53 32.60
CA GLY A 408 -26.69 -24.67 32.74
C GLY A 408 -26.66 -25.17 34.18
N ARG A 409 -27.84 -25.17 34.84
CA ARG A 409 -28.05 -25.88 36.09
C ARG A 409 -28.19 -27.36 35.78
N ALA A 410 -27.40 -28.17 36.48
CA ALA A 410 -27.56 -29.60 36.60
C ALA A 410 -28.96 -29.92 37.18
N ILE A 411 -29.63 -30.90 36.59
CA ILE A 411 -30.84 -31.51 37.14
C ILE A 411 -30.38 -32.71 37.96
N ALA A 412 -30.61 -32.67 39.27
CA ALA A 412 -30.58 -33.84 40.15
C ALA A 412 -32.04 -34.25 40.46
N PRO A 413 -32.30 -35.53 40.77
CA PRO A 413 -33.64 -36.12 40.70
C PRO A 413 -34.41 -35.94 42.01
N GLU A 414 -35.71 -35.68 41.93
CA GLU A 414 -36.62 -35.82 43.07
C GLU A 414 -37.44 -37.12 42.94
N LYS A 415 -37.51 -37.84 44.07
CA LYS A 415 -38.32 -39.03 44.34
C LYS A 415 -39.63 -38.61 45.01
N GLY A 416 -40.71 -39.35 44.74
CA GLY A 416 -41.95 -39.43 45.55
C GLY A 416 -42.98 -38.35 45.22
N ILE A 417 -44.25 -38.64 44.93
CA ILE A 417 -45.15 -39.75 45.31
C ILE A 417 -45.87 -40.29 44.07
#